data_AF-A0A958DNL3-F1
#
_entry.id   AF-A0A958DNL3-F1
#
_cell.length_a   1.000
_cell.length_b   1.000
_cell.length_c   1.000
_cell.angle_alpha   90.00
_cell.angle_beta   90.00
_cell.angle_gamma   90.00
#
_symmetry.space_group_name_H-M   'P 1'
#
loop_
_entity.id
_entity.type
_entity.pdbx_description
1 polymer ?
#
loop_
_entity_poly.entity_id
_entity_poly.type
_entity_poly.pdbx_seq_one_letter_code
_entity_poly.pdbx_strand_id
1 'polypeptide(L)'
;MGQQQLLLIVLSVIIVGVAIAVGVTQFQSNAVESNRQAVISDLVNYSAKAQRFYRTPTQLGGGSQNFNGFTMSPLDTANANGNYIVTATAPTGTAAIAAGGTLPTIGSAATTIYIAGSGQEMGNNGTTPVKAYATVTANSITTTILN
;
A
#
# COMPACT_ATOMS: atom_id res chain seq x y z
N MET A 1 -56.74 3.98 -16.20
CA MET A 1 -55.97 3.28 -15.15
C MET A 1 -54.66 2.65 -15.66
N GLY A 2 -54.61 2.08 -16.87
CA GLY A 2 -53.37 1.48 -17.41
C GLY A 2 -52.19 2.45 -17.59
N GLN A 3 -52.43 3.72 -17.97
CA GLN A 3 -51.35 4.70 -18.18
C GLN A 3 -50.61 5.08 -16.89
N GLN A 4 -51.32 5.23 -15.76
CA GLN A 4 -50.68 5.52 -14.46
C GLN A 4 -49.91 4.31 -13.91
N GLN A 5 -50.44 3.10 -14.10
CA GLN A 5 -49.76 1.87 -13.69
C GLN A 5 -48.47 1.63 -14.50
N LEU A 6 -48.50 1.89 -15.81
CA LEU A 6 -47.30 1.81 -16.65
C LEU A 6 -46.22 2.81 -16.20
N LEU A 7 -46.61 4.03 -15.83
CA LEU A 7 -45.68 5.05 -15.37
C LEU A 7 -45.00 4.64 -14.05
N LEU A 8 -45.74 4.07 -13.10
CA LEU A 8 -45.19 3.60 -11.83
C LEU A 8 -44.19 2.46 -12.00
N ILE A 9 -44.45 1.52 -12.92
CA ILE A 9 -43.51 0.43 -13.22
C ILE A 9 -42.20 0.97 -13.78
N VAL A 10 -42.29 1.89 -14.75
CA VAL A 10 -41.10 2.51 -15.36
C VAL A 10 -40.27 3.25 -14.32
N LEU A 11 -40.92 3.99 -13.42
CA LEU A 11 -40.24 4.70 -12.35
C LEU A 11 -39.49 3.74 -11.41
N SER A 12 -40.12 2.63 -11.01
CA SER A 12 -39.47 1.62 -10.16
C SER A 12 -38.24 1.00 -10.82
N VAL A 13 -38.29 0.69 -12.12
CA VAL A 13 -37.16 0.09 -12.85
C VAL A 13 -35.99 1.07 -12.96
N ILE A 14 -36.27 2.37 -13.19
CA ILE A 14 -35.22 3.40 -13.24
C ILE A 14 -34.50 3.50 -11.89
N ILE A 15 -35.25 3.49 -10.77
CA ILE A 15 -34.66 3.57 -9.43
C ILE A 15 -33.77 2.36 -9.15
N VAL A 16 -34.24 1.15 -9.45
CA VAL A 16 -33.45 -0.09 -9.26
C VAL A 16 -32.19 -0.07 -10.14
N GLY A 17 -32.29 0.39 -11.38
CA GLY A 17 -31.15 0.49 -12.30
C GLY A 17 -30.02 1.39 -11.77
N VAL A 18 -30.37 2.57 -11.25
CA VAL A 18 -29.38 3.48 -10.63
C VAL A 18 -28.82 2.90 -9.34
N ALA A 19 -29.66 2.28 -8.50
CA ALA A 19 -29.21 1.68 -7.24
C ALA A 19 -28.18 0.56 -7.46
N ILE A 20 -28.34 -0.27 -8.50
CA ILE A 20 -27.36 -1.31 -8.85
C ILE A 20 -26.04 -0.67 -9.31
N ALA A 21 -26.09 0.33 -10.18
CA ALA A 21 -24.89 1.00 -10.69
C ALA A 21 -24.07 1.64 -9.55
N VAL A 22 -24.74 2.34 -8.62
CA VAL A 22 -24.08 2.94 -7.45
C VAL A 22 -23.61 1.87 -6.46
N GLY A 23 -24.36 0.79 -6.27
CA GLY A 23 -23.96 -0.31 -5.41
C GLY A 23 -22.65 -0.96 -5.86
N VAL A 24 -22.48 -1.18 -7.17
CA VAL A 24 -21.26 -1.76 -7.74
C VAL A 24 -20.05 -0.86 -7.53
N THR A 25 -20.18 0.45 -7.78
CA THR A 25 -19.06 1.39 -7.59
C THR A 25 -18.67 1.52 -6.12
N GLN A 26 -19.64 1.45 -5.19
CA GLN A 26 -19.38 1.44 -3.76
C GLN A 26 -18.64 0.17 -3.30
N PHE A 27 -19.04 -1.00 -3.81
CA PHE A 27 -18.34 -2.25 -3.50
C PHE A 27 -16.88 -2.23 -3.98
N GLN A 28 -16.64 -1.73 -5.19
CA GLN A 28 -15.28 -1.60 -5.72
C GLN A 28 -14.45 -0.61 -4.90
N SER A 29 -15.03 0.54 -4.53
CA SER A 29 -14.35 1.53 -3.67
C SER A 29 -14.00 0.98 -2.29
N ASN A 30 -14.89 0.18 -1.70
CA ASN A 30 -14.63 -0.48 -0.42
C ASN A 30 -13.49 -1.51 -0.51
N ALA A 31 -13.41 -2.26 -1.62
CA ALA A 31 -12.32 -3.22 -1.86
C ALA A 31 -10.96 -2.51 -1.98
N VAL A 32 -10.91 -1.42 -2.76
CA VAL A 32 -9.69 -0.59 -2.92
C VAL A 32 -9.25 0.01 -1.59
N GLU A 33 -10.19 0.54 -0.80
CA GLU A 33 -9.89 1.11 0.52
C GLU A 33 -9.41 0.05 1.52
N SER A 34 -10.03 -1.13 1.52
CA SER A 34 -9.58 -2.25 2.36
C SER A 34 -8.15 -2.68 2.00
N ASN A 35 -7.83 -2.80 0.71
CA ASN A 35 -6.47 -3.12 0.27
C ASN A 35 -5.48 -2.02 0.65
N ARG A 36 -5.85 -0.74 0.52
CA ARG A 36 -5.05 0.40 0.95
C ARG A 36 -4.71 0.34 2.44
N GLN A 37 -5.70 0.07 3.28
CA GLN A 37 -5.48 -0.06 4.73
C GLN A 37 -4.59 -1.25 5.06
N ALA A 38 -4.74 -2.38 4.37
CA ALA A 38 -3.88 -3.54 4.53
C ALA A 38 -2.42 -3.22 4.17
N VAL A 39 -2.17 -2.57 3.03
CA VAL A 39 -0.83 -2.12 2.61
C VAL A 39 -0.22 -1.16 3.63
N ILE A 40 -0.99 -0.20 4.15
CA ILE A 40 -0.51 0.73 5.18
C ILE A 40 -0.16 -0.02 6.48
N SER A 41 -0.97 -0.99 6.89
CA SER A 41 -0.69 -1.80 8.08
C SER A 41 0.62 -2.57 7.93
N ASP A 42 0.83 -3.22 6.79
CA ASP A 42 2.07 -3.95 6.48
C ASP A 42 3.29 -3.01 6.48
N LEU A 43 3.17 -1.83 5.87
CA LEU A 43 4.21 -0.81 5.89
C LEU A 43 4.61 -0.39 7.31
N VAL A 44 3.64 -0.21 8.21
CA VAL A 44 3.92 0.13 9.63
C VAL A 44 4.65 -1.02 10.32
N ASN A 45 4.22 -2.27 10.11
CA ASN A 45 4.85 -3.45 10.68
C ASN A 45 6.31 -3.61 10.22
N TYR A 46 6.56 -3.45 8.91
CA TYR A 46 7.93 -3.54 8.36
C TYR A 46 8.80 -2.37 8.79
N SER A 47 8.22 -1.17 8.95
CA SER A 47 8.93 -0.01 9.48
C SER A 47 9.38 -0.23 10.93
N ALA A 48 8.54 -0.85 11.76
CA ALA A 48 8.92 -1.22 13.12
C ALA A 48 10.06 -2.26 13.14
N LYS A 49 10.05 -3.24 12.23
CA LYS A 49 11.18 -4.18 12.08
C LYS A 49 12.48 -3.45 11.72
N ALA A 50 12.42 -2.50 10.79
CA ALA A 50 13.57 -1.68 10.42
C ALA A 50 14.10 -0.85 11.59
N GLN A 51 13.23 -0.18 12.36
CA GLN A 51 13.65 0.58 13.54
C GLN A 51 14.29 -0.30 14.62
N ARG A 52 13.80 -1.53 14.80
CA ARG A 52 14.43 -2.51 15.70
C ARG A 52 15.84 -2.83 15.22
N PHE A 53 16.04 -3.10 13.93
CA PHE A 53 17.38 -3.31 13.35
C PHE A 53 18.30 -2.12 13.61
N TYR A 54 17.83 -0.89 13.38
CA TYR A 54 18.62 0.33 13.60
C TYR A 54 19.12 0.46 15.05
N ARG A 55 18.30 0.10 16.04
CA ARG A 55 18.64 0.23 17.48
C ARG A 55 19.47 -0.96 18.01
N THR A 56 19.45 -2.10 17.32
CA THR A 56 20.23 -3.27 17.73
C THR A 56 21.71 -3.07 17.37
N PRO A 57 22.66 -3.37 18.29
CA PRO A 57 24.09 -3.32 17.99
C PRO A 57 24.50 -4.30 16.89
N THR A 58 25.56 -3.98 16.16
CA THR A 58 26.12 -4.85 15.10
C THR A 58 26.55 -6.22 15.61
N GLN A 59 26.99 -6.31 16.87
CA GLN A 59 27.36 -7.58 17.52
C GLN A 59 26.18 -8.55 17.69
N LEU A 60 24.94 -8.05 17.66
CA LEU A 60 23.72 -8.84 17.75
C LEU A 60 23.00 -8.94 16.38
N GLY A 61 23.70 -8.64 15.28
CA GLY A 61 23.13 -8.66 13.93
C GLY A 61 22.25 -7.45 13.58
N GLY A 62 22.38 -6.35 14.32
CA GLY A 62 21.69 -5.09 14.04
C GLY A 62 22.54 -4.07 13.26
N GLY A 63 21.99 -2.87 13.12
CA GLY A 63 22.54 -1.79 12.33
C GLY A 63 23.39 -0.77 13.09
N SER A 64 23.40 -0.79 14.42
CA SER A 64 24.14 0.16 15.27
C SER A 64 23.99 1.62 14.82
N GLN A 65 22.74 2.11 14.76
CA GLN A 65 22.36 3.44 14.28
C GLN A 65 22.57 3.65 12.77
N ASN A 66 22.53 2.57 12.00
CA ASN A 66 22.59 2.61 10.54
C ASN A 66 21.61 1.57 9.98
N PHE A 67 21.01 1.83 8.83
CA PHE A 67 20.20 0.85 8.11
C PHE A 67 21.01 0.00 7.12
N ASN A 68 22.33 0.20 7.03
CA ASN A 68 23.21 -0.63 6.21
C ASN A 68 23.07 -2.12 6.57
N GLY A 69 22.82 -2.96 5.57
CA GLY A 69 22.58 -4.39 5.75
C GLY A 69 21.15 -4.75 6.16
N PHE A 70 20.25 -3.78 6.37
CA PHE A 70 18.83 -4.09 6.54
C PHE A 70 18.29 -4.72 5.26
N THR A 71 17.64 -5.86 5.42
CA THR A 71 17.00 -6.60 4.33
C THR A 71 15.66 -7.14 4.80
N MET A 72 14.69 -7.16 3.90
CA MET A 72 13.40 -7.79 4.15
C MET A 72 13.50 -9.28 3.88
N SER A 73 12.82 -10.08 4.71
CA SER A 73 12.70 -11.51 4.44
C SER A 73 11.90 -11.72 3.15
N PRO A 74 12.12 -12.81 2.38
CA PRO A 74 11.30 -13.12 1.21
C PRO A 74 9.79 -13.10 1.50
N LEU A 75 9.39 -13.51 2.71
CA LEU A 75 7.98 -13.47 3.17
C LEU A 75 7.45 -12.06 3.42
N ASP A 76 8.33 -11.07 3.62
CA ASP A 76 7.97 -9.67 3.81
C ASP A 76 7.93 -8.90 2.47
N THR A 77 8.57 -9.43 1.42
CA THR A 77 8.62 -8.77 0.09
C THR A 77 7.38 -8.99 -0.77
N ALA A 78 6.55 -9.98 -0.45
CA ALA A 78 5.29 -10.23 -1.14
C ALA A 78 4.31 -10.95 -0.21
N ASN A 79 3.06 -10.48 -0.18
CA ASN A 79 1.96 -11.12 0.54
C ASN A 79 0.65 -11.01 -0.27
N ALA A 80 -0.46 -11.48 0.31
CA ALA A 80 -1.78 -11.39 -0.33
C ALA A 80 -2.27 -9.94 -0.54
N ASN A 81 -1.75 -8.99 0.22
CA ASN A 81 -2.12 -7.57 0.15
C ASN A 81 -1.35 -6.83 -0.94
N GLY A 82 -0.10 -7.22 -1.22
CA GLY A 82 0.76 -6.55 -2.20
C GLY A 82 2.23 -7.00 -2.18
N ASN A 83 3.04 -6.26 -2.95
CA ASN A 83 4.49 -6.42 -3.03
C ASN A 83 5.18 -5.24 -2.32
N TYR A 84 6.30 -5.53 -1.65
CA TYR A 84 7.04 -4.56 -0.85
C TYR A 84 8.52 -4.53 -1.20
N ILE A 85 9.07 -3.33 -1.22
CA ILE A 85 10.48 -3.05 -1.45
C ILE A 85 10.98 -2.06 -0.41
N VAL A 86 12.29 -2.04 -0.18
CA VAL A 86 12.98 -1.07 0.66
C VAL A 86 14.02 -0.35 -0.20
N THR A 87 14.24 0.93 0.04
CA THR A 87 15.21 1.73 -0.71
C THR A 87 15.79 2.80 0.19
N ALA A 88 17.06 3.16 -0.03
CA ALA A 88 17.71 4.27 0.65
C ALA A 88 17.32 5.63 0.03
N THR A 89 16.68 5.63 -1.14
CA THR A 89 16.30 6.84 -1.88
C THR A 89 14.79 7.00 -1.88
N ALA A 90 14.31 8.22 -1.60
CA ALA A 90 12.89 8.51 -1.62
C ALA A 90 12.27 8.16 -2.99
N PRO A 91 11.18 7.37 -3.04
CA PRO A 91 10.50 7.10 -4.30
C PRO A 91 9.81 8.38 -4.80
N THR A 92 10.33 8.98 -5.89
CA THR A 92 9.70 10.12 -6.56
C THR A 92 8.70 9.60 -7.60
N GLY A 93 7.46 9.43 -7.19
CA GLY A 93 6.35 9.04 -8.06
C GLY A 93 6.07 7.52 -8.11
N THR A 94 4.94 7.17 -8.70
CA THR A 94 4.41 5.78 -8.70
C THR A 94 5.31 4.80 -9.45
N ALA A 95 6.14 5.26 -10.40
CA ALA A 95 7.08 4.43 -11.17
C ALA A 95 8.26 3.92 -10.34
N ALA A 96 8.60 4.58 -9.23
CA ALA A 96 9.70 4.17 -8.35
C ALA A 96 9.35 2.99 -7.42
N ILE A 97 8.06 2.63 -7.36
CA ILE A 97 7.57 1.47 -6.59
C ILE A 97 7.44 0.30 -7.56
N ALA A 98 8.50 -0.50 -7.66
CA ALA A 98 8.55 -1.71 -8.47
C ALA A 98 7.66 -2.80 -7.87
N ALA A 99 6.92 -3.51 -8.74
CA ALA A 99 6.05 -4.61 -8.37
C ALA A 99 6.86 -5.89 -8.06
N GLY A 100 7.64 -5.87 -6.98
CA GLY A 100 8.41 -7.02 -6.50
C GLY A 100 9.57 -7.47 -7.41
N GLY A 101 10.57 -8.14 -6.83
CA GLY A 101 11.54 -8.94 -7.60
C GLY A 101 12.99 -8.88 -7.13
N THR A 102 13.41 -7.82 -6.45
CA THR A 102 14.80 -7.73 -5.97
C THR A 102 14.77 -7.59 -4.47
N LEU A 103 15.41 -8.52 -3.76
CA LEU A 103 15.72 -8.42 -2.32
C LEU A 103 16.50 -7.12 -2.11
N PRO A 104 15.87 -6.04 -1.65
CA PRO A 104 16.54 -4.77 -1.60
C PRO A 104 17.29 -4.77 -0.28
N THR A 105 18.55 -5.20 -0.32
CA THR A 105 19.43 -4.94 0.81
C THR A 105 19.85 -3.47 0.72
N ILE A 106 19.75 -2.76 1.84
CA ILE A 106 20.32 -1.42 1.94
C ILE A 106 21.85 -1.58 1.94
N GLY A 107 22.46 -1.39 0.77
CA GLY A 107 23.89 -1.59 0.55
C GLY A 107 24.78 -0.38 0.89
N SER A 108 24.22 0.64 1.55
CA SER A 108 24.89 1.89 1.87
C SER A 108 24.55 2.38 3.27
N ALA A 109 25.44 3.15 3.88
CA ALA A 109 25.15 3.84 5.14
C ALA A 109 23.96 4.78 4.96
N ALA A 110 22.87 4.52 5.68
CA ALA A 110 21.64 5.30 5.61
C ALA A 110 21.07 5.50 7.02
N THR A 111 20.69 6.73 7.33
CA THR A 111 19.97 7.10 8.57
C THR A 111 18.46 7.21 8.35
N THR A 112 18.04 7.16 7.07
CA THR A 112 16.67 7.16 6.61
C THR A 112 16.53 6.12 5.51
N ILE A 113 15.47 5.31 5.59
CA ILE A 113 15.10 4.39 4.51
C ILE A 113 13.62 4.59 4.16
N TYR A 114 13.24 4.12 3.00
CA TYR A 114 11.88 4.15 2.51
C TYR A 114 11.43 2.73 2.22
N ILE A 115 10.34 2.32 2.83
CA ILE A 115 9.69 1.04 2.53
C ILE A 115 8.50 1.37 1.64
N ALA A 116 8.49 0.89 0.40
CA ALA A 116 7.41 1.11 -0.54
C ALA A 116 6.61 -0.17 -0.76
N GLY A 117 5.29 -0.04 -0.82
CA GLY A 117 4.34 -1.12 -1.08
C GLY A 117 3.46 -0.81 -2.28
N SER A 118 3.24 -1.80 -3.13
CA SER A 118 2.22 -1.80 -4.16
C SER A 118 1.16 -2.85 -3.85
N GLY A 119 -0.07 -2.41 -3.64
CA GLY A 119 -1.22 -3.29 -3.44
C GLY A 119 -1.63 -4.05 -4.70
N GLN A 120 -2.58 -4.97 -4.55
CA GLN A 120 -3.10 -5.78 -5.66
C GLN A 120 -4.32 -5.14 -6.35
N GLU A 121 -5.01 -4.23 -5.67
CA GLU A 121 -6.18 -3.53 -6.21
C GLU A 121 -5.76 -2.28 -6.98
N MET A 122 -6.41 -2.03 -8.13
CA MET A 122 -6.23 -0.77 -8.87
C MET A 122 -6.72 0.40 -8.01
N GLY A 123 -5.85 1.37 -7.75
CA GLY A 123 -6.18 2.59 -7.01
C GLY A 123 -7.16 3.48 -7.77
N ASN A 124 -7.52 4.62 -7.17
CA ASN A 124 -8.54 5.54 -7.68
C ASN A 124 -8.28 6.08 -9.11
N ASN A 125 -7.06 5.93 -9.64
CA ASN A 125 -6.68 6.30 -11.01
C ASN A 125 -7.02 5.22 -12.07
N GLY A 126 -7.52 4.04 -11.66
CA GLY A 126 -7.97 2.97 -12.57
C GLY A 126 -6.88 2.33 -13.45
N THR A 127 -5.62 2.75 -13.30
CA THR A 127 -4.48 2.34 -14.15
C THR A 127 -3.26 1.90 -13.35
N THR A 128 -3.14 2.29 -12.08
CA THR A 128 -2.06 1.86 -11.20
C THR A 128 -2.61 1.26 -9.92
N PRO A 129 -2.01 0.19 -9.39
CA PRO A 129 -2.38 -0.35 -8.09
C PRO A 129 -2.19 0.67 -6.97
N VAL A 130 -2.85 0.46 -5.83
CA VAL A 130 -2.65 1.29 -4.63
C VAL A 130 -1.17 1.31 -4.26
N LYS A 131 -0.57 2.50 -4.19
CA LYS A 131 0.85 2.67 -3.91
C LYS A 131 1.07 3.57 -2.70
N ALA A 132 1.93 3.14 -1.80
CA ALA A 132 2.29 3.90 -0.60
C ALA A 132 3.74 3.61 -0.22
N TYR A 133 4.37 4.54 0.49
CA TYR A 133 5.66 4.31 1.13
C TYR A 133 5.67 4.81 2.57
N ALA A 134 6.39 4.12 3.44
CA ALA A 134 6.76 4.58 4.75
C ALA A 134 8.19 5.12 4.71
N THR A 135 8.37 6.35 5.17
CA THR A 135 9.67 6.92 5.51
C THR A 135 10.01 6.50 6.93
N VAL A 136 11.10 5.76 7.08
CA VAL A 136 11.59 5.27 8.37
C VAL A 136 12.87 5.99 8.71
N THR A 137 12.85 6.69 9.85
CA THR A 137 14.00 7.33 10.47
C THR A 137 14.25 6.71 11.84
N ALA A 138 15.37 7.08 12.47
CA ALA A 138 15.72 6.65 13.83
C ALA A 138 14.60 6.87 14.87
N ASN A 139 13.79 7.94 14.69
CA ASN A 139 12.84 8.41 15.70
C ASN A 139 11.39 8.53 15.19
N SER A 140 11.13 8.32 13.88
CA SER A 140 9.81 8.51 13.28
C SER A 140 9.56 7.54 12.12
N ILE A 141 8.30 7.12 11.99
CA ILE A 141 7.75 6.42 10.83
C ILE A 141 6.65 7.32 10.27
N THR A 142 6.78 7.74 9.01
CA THR A 142 5.76 8.54 8.31
C THR A 142 5.32 7.79 7.06
N THR A 143 4.04 7.42 6.97
CA THR A 143 3.46 6.82 5.76
C THR A 143 2.93 7.91 4.82
N THR A 144 3.18 7.75 3.53
CA THR A 144 2.71 8.65 2.46
C THR A 144 2.11 7.81 1.35
N ILE A 145 0.93 8.20 0.90
CA ILE A 145 0.17 7.53 -0.16
C ILE A 145 0.49 8.24 -1.49
N LEU A 146 0.76 7.48 -2.55
CA LEU A 146 1.08 8.00 -3.89
C LEU A 146 -0.06 7.92 -4.92
N ASN A 147 -1.28 7.57 -4.47
CA ASN A 147 -2.42 7.36 -5.37
C ASN A 147 -2.67 8.51 -6.34
#